data_AF-A0A6B1AQM1-F1
#
_entry.id   AF-A0A6B1AQM1-F1
#
_cell.length_a   1.000
_cell.length_b   1.000
_cell.length_c   1.000
_cell.angle_alpha   90.00
_cell.angle_beta   90.00
_cell.angle_gamma   90.00
#
_symmetry.space_group_name_H-M   'P 1'
#
loop_
_entity.id
_entity.type
_entity.pdbx_description
1 polymer ?
#
loop_
_entity_poly.entity_id
_entity_poly.type
_entity_poly.pdbx_seq_one_letter_code
_entity_poly.pdbx_strand_id
1 'polypeptide(L)'
;MRTAARRLEKSLLAEVRYSRVYETLPAHGLDQPPYLNACCVGWTSTEPESLLDSLKQLELRGGGGRPAAPPPTTPTNTTESNKKNTAV
;
A
#
# COMPACT_ATOMS: atom_id res chain seq x y z
N MET A 1 -6.80 10.50 4.28
CA MET A 1 -6.74 10.77 2.82
C MET A 1 -6.78 12.27 2.43
N ARG A 2 -7.83 13.04 2.75
CA ARG A 2 -7.96 14.43 2.23
C ARG A 2 -6.80 15.38 2.58
N THR A 3 -6.23 15.28 3.79
CA THR A 3 -5.10 16.11 4.21
C THR A 3 -3.82 15.81 3.42
N ALA A 4 -3.56 14.53 3.13
CA ALA A 4 -2.42 14.09 2.33
C ALA A 4 -2.53 14.60 0.89
N ALA A 5 -3.69 14.42 0.26
CA ALA A 5 -3.98 14.90 -1.09
C ALA A 5 -3.71 16.41 -1.24
N ARG A 6 -4.25 17.21 -0.31
CA ARG A 6 -4.05 18.66 -0.32
C ARG A 6 -2.59 19.10 -0.18
N ARG A 7 -1.75 18.28 0.47
CA ARG A 7 -0.32 18.56 0.64
C ARG A 7 0.46 18.19 -0.62
N LEU A 8 0.13 17.05 -1.25
CA LEU A 8 0.69 16.64 -2.54
C LEU A 8 0.52 17.74 -3.59
N GLU A 9 -0.72 18.23 -3.74
CA GLU A 9 -1.07 19.32 -4.69
C GLU A 9 -0.32 20.63 -4.45
N LYS A 10 -0.02 20.95 -3.18
CA LYS A 10 0.56 22.26 -2.83
C LYS A 10 2.08 22.31 -2.91
N SER A 11 2.76 21.18 -2.78
CA SER A 11 4.21 21.21 -2.54
C SER A 11 5.04 20.11 -3.17
N LEU A 12 4.44 19.03 -3.70
CA LEU A 12 5.22 17.87 -4.18
C LEU A 12 4.98 17.55 -5.65
N LEU A 13 3.74 17.68 -6.11
CA LEU A 13 3.34 17.34 -7.46
C LEU A 13 2.56 18.50 -8.11
N ALA A 14 2.84 18.76 -9.39
CA ALA A 14 2.06 19.62 -10.26
C ALA A 14 1.02 18.81 -11.04
N GLU A 15 -0.08 19.47 -11.45
CA GLU A 15 -1.16 18.88 -12.26
C GLU A 15 -1.73 17.57 -11.68
N VAL A 16 -1.91 17.54 -10.36
CA VAL A 16 -2.30 16.31 -9.66
C VAL A 16 -3.71 15.89 -10.05
N ARG A 17 -3.86 14.62 -10.43
CA ARG A 17 -5.15 13.96 -10.65
C ARG A 17 -5.23 12.72 -9.78
N TYR A 18 -6.43 12.43 -9.27
CA TYR A 18 -6.69 11.28 -8.41
C TYR A 18 -7.61 10.28 -9.10
N SER A 19 -7.43 9.01 -8.77
CA SER A 19 -8.42 7.97 -9.05
C SER A 19 -9.65 8.14 -8.15
N ARG A 20 -10.67 7.30 -8.40
CA ARG A 20 -11.69 7.03 -7.38
C ARG A 20 -11.05 6.39 -6.15
N VAL A 21 -11.71 6.52 -5.01
CA VAL A 21 -11.39 5.76 -3.81
C VAL A 21 -12.06 4.40 -3.92
N TYR A 22 -11.31 3.34 -3.66
CA TYR A 22 -11.77 1.96 -3.64
C TYR A 22 -11.60 1.39 -2.24
N GLU A 23 -12.62 0.67 -1.77
CA GLU A 23 -12.49 -0.17 -0.60
C GLU A 23 -11.96 -1.54 -1.05
N THR A 24 -10.89 -2.01 -0.41
CA THR A 24 -10.21 -3.25 -0.79
C THR A 24 -9.88 -4.08 0.44
N LEU A 25 -10.04 -5.40 0.34
CA LEU A 25 -9.63 -6.31 1.40
C LEU A 25 -8.10 -6.25 1.63
N PRO A 26 -7.63 -6.48 2.86
CA PRO A 26 -6.21 -6.63 3.14
C PRO A 26 -5.56 -7.73 2.30
N ALA A 27 -4.37 -7.45 1.78
CA ALA A 27 -3.54 -8.50 1.20
C ALA A 27 -3.13 -9.52 2.29
N HIS A 28 -2.90 -10.76 1.87
CA HIS A 28 -2.41 -11.86 2.72
C HIS A 28 -3.35 -12.32 3.85
N GLY A 29 -4.66 -12.03 3.74
CA GLY A 29 -5.66 -12.58 4.68
C GLY A 29 -5.52 -12.05 6.11
N LEU A 30 -4.97 -10.85 6.27
CA LEU A 30 -4.89 -10.20 7.58
C LEU A 30 -6.31 -9.92 8.11
N ASP A 31 -6.58 -10.36 9.34
CA ASP A 31 -7.82 -10.04 10.05
C ASP A 31 -7.76 -8.60 10.57
N GLN A 32 -8.08 -7.68 9.67
CA GLN A 32 -8.14 -6.25 9.94
C GLN A 32 -9.18 -5.59 9.02
N PRO A 33 -9.65 -4.37 9.34
CA PRO A 33 -10.60 -3.68 8.50
C PRO A 33 -10.11 -3.51 7.05
N PRO A 34 -11.05 -3.43 6.06
CA PRO A 34 -10.71 -3.09 4.69
C PRO A 34 -9.95 -1.76 4.57
N TYR A 35 -9.06 -1.68 3.58
CA TYR A 35 -8.34 -0.46 3.25
C TYR A 35 -9.16 0.44 2.32
N LEU A 36 -9.00 1.75 2.50
CA LEU A 36 -9.39 2.74 1.50
C LEU A 36 -8.18 3.12 0.65
N ASN A 37 -8.18 2.68 -0.61
CA ASN A 37 -7.09 2.86 -1.56
C ASN A 37 -7.46 3.84 -2.67
N ALA A 38 -6.47 4.65 -3.08
CA ALA A 38 -6.55 5.50 -4.26
C ALA A 38 -5.13 5.76 -4.79
N CYS A 39 -5.03 6.11 -6.06
CA CYS A 39 -3.79 6.51 -6.70
C CYS A 39 -3.88 7.96 -7.15
N CYS A 40 -2.74 8.62 -7.28
CA CYS A 40 -2.63 9.91 -7.93
C CYS A 40 -1.53 9.91 -8.98
N VAL A 41 -1.67 10.79 -9.97
CA VAL A 41 -0.65 11.09 -10.97
C VAL A 41 -0.39 12.59 -10.96
N GLY A 42 0.85 12.98 -11.21
CA GLY A 42 1.27 14.37 -11.33
C GLY A 42 2.73 14.45 -11.75
N TRP A 43 3.21 15.67 -11.97
CA TRP A 43 4.57 15.94 -12.40
C TRP A 43 5.41 16.47 -11.24
N THR A 44 6.69 16.12 -11.19
CA THR A 44 7.63 16.68 -10.21
C THR A 44 9.02 16.77 -10.81
N SER A 45 9.76 17.79 -10.38
CA SER A 45 11.20 17.93 -10.63
C SER A 45 12.04 17.45 -9.45
N THR A 46 11.40 16.85 -8.44
CA THR A 46 12.08 16.33 -7.26
C THR A 46 12.77 15.02 -7.60
N GLU A 47 14.03 14.88 -7.20
CA GLU A 47 14.74 13.61 -7.34
C GLU A 47 14.02 12.48 -6.57
N PRO A 48 14.07 11.23 -7.05
CA PRO A 48 13.30 10.12 -6.50
C PRO A 48 13.46 9.92 -4.99
N GLU A 49 14.69 10.00 -4.47
CA GLU A 49 15.00 9.83 -3.05
C GLU A 49 14.40 10.97 -2.20
N SER A 50 14.50 12.21 -2.71
CA SER A 50 13.95 13.39 -2.04
C SER A 50 12.42 13.37 -2.03
N LEU A 51 11.80 12.85 -3.10
CA LEU A 51 10.36 12.63 -3.16
C LEU A 51 9.93 11.60 -2.11
N LEU A 52 10.62 10.45 -2.04
CA LEU A 52 10.34 9.41 -1.06
C LEU A 52 10.44 9.94 0.38
N ASP A 53 11.49 10.70 0.70
CA ASP A 53 11.65 11.27 2.04
C ASP A 53 10.54 12.26 2.37
N SER A 54 10.14 13.09 1.41
CA SER A 54 9.01 14.01 1.57
C SER A 54 7.68 13.28 1.81
N LEU A 55 7.46 12.15 1.13
CA LEU A 55 6.27 11.31 1.32
C LEU A 55 6.25 10.66 2.71
N LYS A 56 7.38 10.10 3.17
CA LYS A 56 7.50 9.56 4.53
C LYS A 56 7.21 10.61 5.60
N GLN A 57 7.71 11.84 5.41
CA GLN A 57 7.44 12.95 6.33
C GLN A 57 5.95 13.32 6.35
N LEU A 58 5.27 13.20 5.22
CA LEU A 58 3.84 13.41 5.12
C LEU A 58 3.05 12.33 5.87
N GLU A 59 3.47 11.05 5.77
CA GLU A 59 2.88 9.94 6.52
C GLU A 59 2.99 10.15 8.05
N LEU A 60 4.19 10.49 8.52
CA LEU A 60 4.46 10.75 9.94
C LEU A 60 3.58 11.89 10.49
N ARG A 61 3.46 12.99 9.75
CA ARG A 61 2.63 14.15 10.14
C ARG A 61 1.13 13.85 10.09
N GLY A 62 0.71 12.90 9.25
CA GLY A 62 -0.67 12.46 9.12
C GLY A 62 -1.14 11.51 10.23
N GLY A 63 -0.27 11.16 11.18
CA GLY A 63 -0.56 10.19 12.23
C GLY A 63 -0.32 8.73 11.81
N GLY A 64 0.33 8.51 10.66
CA GLY A 64 0.74 7.18 10.21
C GLY A 64 1.95 6.68 11.02
N GLY A 65 1.69 6.15 12.22
CA GLY A 65 2.63 5.23 12.86
C GLY A 65 2.61 3.89 12.12
N ARG A 66 3.74 3.17 12.08
CA ARG A 66 3.74 1.79 11.59
C ARG A 66 2.67 1.00 12.35
N PRO A 67 1.69 0.34 11.68
CA PRO A 67 1.02 -0.78 12.31
C PRO A 67 2.10 -1.80 12.72
N ALA A 68 1.85 -2.54 13.80
CA ALA A 68 2.76 -3.59 14.26
C ALA A 68 3.22 -4.44 13.07
N ALA A 69 4.51 -4.79 13.04
CA ALA A 69 5.08 -5.55 11.93
C ALA A 69 4.18 -6.74 11.59
N PRO A 70 3.89 -7.01 10.30
CA PRO A 70 3.12 -8.18 9.94
C PRO A 70 3.78 -9.40 10.59
N PRO A 71 3.00 -10.34 11.15
CA PRO A 71 3.57 -11.55 11.73
C PRO A 71 4.47 -12.21 10.68
N PRO A 72 5.60 -12.83 11.07
CA PRO A 72 6.52 -13.43 10.12
C PRO A 72 5.73 -14.36 9.20
N THR A 73 5.82 -14.12 7.90
CA THR A 73 5.22 -14.99 6.89
C THR A 73 5.85 -16.36 7.07
N THR A 74 5.14 -17.28 7.72
CA THR A 74 5.50 -18.68 7.66
C THR A 74 5.22 -19.08 6.22
N PRO A 75 6.22 -19.52 5.43
CA PRO A 75 5.93 -20.04 4.10
C PRO A 75 5.00 -21.24 4.29
N THR A 76 3.73 -21.09 3.93
CA THR A 76 2.82 -22.21 3.75
C THR A 76 3.35 -22.98 2.55
N ASN A 77 4.19 -23.98 2.82
CA ASN A 77 4.39 -25.08 1.90
C ASN A 77 3.02 -25.72 1.70
N THR A 78 2.35 -25.35 0.61
CA THR A 78 1.24 -26.14 0.07
C THR A 78 1.84 -27.50 -0.29
N THR A 79 1.76 -28.45 0.63
CA THR A 79 1.96 -29.86 0.30
C THR A 79 0.82 -30.25 -0.63
N GLU A 80 1.05 -30.15 -1.94
CA GLU A 80 0.21 -30.80 -2.93
C GLU A 80 0.14 -32.28 -2.56
N SER A 81 -1.06 -32.70 -2.16
CA SER A 81 -1.41 -34.10 -1.94
C SER A 81 -1.27 -34.84 -3.26
N ASN A 82 -0.13 -35.51 -3.46
CA ASN A 82 0.04 -36.40 -4.60
C ASN A 82 -0.73 -37.69 -4.33
N LYS A 83 -2.02 -37.68 -4.69
CA LYS A 83 -2.88 -38.86 -4.74
C LYS A 83 -2.48 -39.66 -5.99
N LYS A 84 -1.38 -40.43 -5.91
CA LYS A 84 -1.01 -41.38 -6.98
C LYS A 84 -1.96 -42.60 -6.94
N ASN A 85 -2.88 -42.57 -7.90
CA ASN A 85 -3.35 -43.65 -8.76
C ASN A 85 -3.39 -45.10 -8.25
N THR A 86 -4.62 -45.60 -8.25
CA THR A 86 -5.06 -46.96 -8.59
C THR A 86 -4.42 -47.54 -9.87
N ALA A 87 -4.38 -48.89 -9.95
CA ALA A 87 -3.98 -49.82 -11.02
C ALA A 87 -2.52 -50.31 -10.88
N VAL A 88 -2.21 -51.61 -10.76
CA VAL A 88 -2.84 -52.87 -11.21
C VAL A 88 -2.62 -53.96 -10.16
#